data_AF-A0A4P6JPY3-F1
#
_entry.id   AF-A0A4P6JPY3-F1
#
_cell.length_a   1.000
_cell.length_b   1.000
_cell.length_c   1.000
_cell.angle_alpha   90.00
_cell.angle_beta   90.00
_cell.angle_gamma   90.00
#
_symmetry.space_group_name_H-M   'P 1'
#
loop_
_entity.id
_entity.type
_entity.pdbx_description
1 polymer ?
#
loop_
_entity_poly.entity_id
_entity_poly.type
_entity_poly.pdbx_seq_one_letter_code
_entity_poly.pdbx_strand_id
1 'polypeptide(L)'
;MHPQEVIVQDAPTFEQRFGLREEDQGQIRLLDDQLRKHYGLAVTELTLPHSQCARLPLKGHYCIIAENKMTFLTLPPLSDTFAILGGGFKVGSRVSLPWLSEFPVIYWGDLDSHGFQILSQLRSIFPYVISLMMEKETLQIFAQFCVRATPCAVRNLPYLTADEHELFLHLAHNTIRLEQEHTTHAHAPSQIQKRLLQMRNWARSDPSKSI
;
A
#
# COMPACT_ATOMS: atom_id res chain seq x y z
N MET A 1 -32.74 -20.42 -17.28
CA MET A 1 -32.21 -21.43 -16.35
C MET A 1 -32.84 -21.16 -14.99
N HIS A 2 -33.54 -22.13 -14.39
CA HIS A 2 -34.25 -21.92 -13.13
C HIS A 2 -33.27 -21.88 -11.93
N PRO A 3 -33.48 -21.02 -10.90
CA PRO A 3 -32.52 -20.80 -9.81
C PRO A 3 -32.41 -21.91 -8.75
N GLN A 4 -33.16 -23.01 -8.86
CA GLN A 4 -33.28 -24.02 -7.80
C GLN A 4 -32.18 -25.09 -7.81
N GLU A 5 -31.33 -25.14 -8.84
CA GLU A 5 -30.32 -26.21 -9.01
C GLU A 5 -28.89 -25.82 -8.52
N VAL A 6 -28.70 -24.62 -7.96
CA VAL A 6 -27.36 -24.07 -7.62
C VAL A 6 -27.21 -23.72 -6.13
N ILE A 7 -28.21 -24.05 -5.29
CA ILE A 7 -28.16 -23.68 -3.87
C ILE A 7 -27.40 -24.72 -3.06
N VAL A 8 -26.22 -24.35 -2.56
CA VAL A 8 -25.42 -25.18 -1.63
C VAL A 8 -25.77 -24.78 -0.20
N GLN A 9 -26.84 -25.38 0.36
CA GLN A 9 -27.41 -25.02 1.68
C GLN A 9 -26.35 -24.97 2.81
N ASP A 10 -25.35 -25.86 2.76
CA ASP A 10 -24.34 -26.02 3.80
C ASP A 10 -23.09 -25.13 3.61
N ALA A 11 -23.07 -24.26 2.59
CA ALA A 11 -21.93 -23.39 2.38
C ALA A 11 -21.82 -22.31 3.50
N PRO A 12 -20.60 -21.92 3.91
CA PRO A 12 -20.40 -21.02 5.05
C PRO A 12 -20.82 -19.57 4.77
N THR A 13 -20.77 -19.10 3.53
CA THR A 13 -21.15 -17.72 3.15
C THR A 13 -22.42 -17.68 2.32
N PHE A 14 -23.12 -16.54 2.36
CA PHE A 14 -24.35 -16.33 1.58
C PHE A 14 -24.05 -16.46 0.08
N GLU A 15 -22.96 -15.87 -0.37
CA GLU A 15 -22.53 -15.87 -1.74
C GLU A 15 -22.24 -17.28 -2.25
N GLN A 16 -21.54 -18.11 -1.46
CA GLN A 16 -21.31 -19.51 -1.80
C GLN A 16 -22.61 -20.33 -1.83
N ARG A 17 -23.55 -20.06 -0.90
CA ARG A 17 -24.86 -20.73 -0.88
C ARG A 17 -25.65 -20.47 -2.14
N PHE A 18 -25.52 -19.28 -2.73
CA PHE A 18 -26.32 -18.85 -3.88
C PHE A 18 -25.50 -18.76 -5.18
N GLY A 19 -24.26 -19.28 -5.21
CA GLY A 19 -23.39 -19.25 -6.38
C GLY A 19 -23.03 -17.84 -6.86
N LEU A 20 -23.05 -16.86 -5.96
CA LEU A 20 -22.63 -15.49 -6.27
C LEU A 20 -21.11 -15.42 -6.41
N ARG A 21 -20.64 -14.55 -7.29
CA ARG A 21 -19.20 -14.32 -7.49
C ARG A 21 -18.62 -13.62 -6.25
N GLU A 22 -17.79 -14.33 -5.50
CA GLU A 22 -16.93 -13.76 -4.45
C GLU A 22 -15.55 -13.44 -5.01
N GLU A 23 -15.19 -12.17 -5.03
CA GLU A 23 -13.82 -11.74 -5.32
C GLU A 23 -13.52 -10.43 -4.59
N ASP A 24 -12.42 -10.41 -3.83
CA ASP A 24 -11.95 -9.20 -3.16
C ASP A 24 -11.72 -8.08 -4.21
N GLN A 25 -12.06 -6.85 -3.84
CA GLN A 25 -11.97 -5.68 -4.72
C GLN A 25 -10.74 -4.85 -4.36
N GLY A 26 -10.05 -4.38 -5.39
CA GLY A 26 -8.91 -3.48 -5.30
C GLY A 26 -9.30 -2.07 -5.71
N GLN A 27 -8.78 -1.07 -4.98
CA GLN A 27 -8.98 0.35 -5.31
C GLN A 27 -7.67 0.96 -5.79
N ILE A 28 -7.73 1.60 -6.96
CA ILE A 28 -6.60 2.24 -7.62
C ILE A 28 -6.99 3.67 -8.00
N ARG A 29 -6.11 4.63 -7.76
CA ARG A 29 -6.31 6.05 -8.08
C ARG A 29 -5.13 6.58 -8.88
N LEU A 30 -5.38 7.02 -10.11
CA LEU A 30 -4.42 7.74 -10.93
C LEU A 30 -4.28 9.16 -10.37
N LEU A 31 -3.07 9.53 -9.96
CA LEU A 31 -2.76 10.85 -9.41
C LEU A 31 -2.28 11.83 -10.48
N ASP A 32 -2.19 11.37 -11.73
CA ASP A 32 -1.84 12.17 -12.90
C ASP A 32 -2.90 12.02 -14.01
N ASP A 33 -3.44 13.14 -14.48
CA ASP A 33 -4.39 13.15 -15.60
C ASP A 33 -3.74 12.68 -16.92
N GLN A 34 -2.42 12.79 -17.06
CA GLN A 34 -1.71 12.25 -18.22
C GLN A 34 -1.73 10.72 -18.26
N LEU A 35 -1.73 10.04 -17.11
CA LEU A 35 -1.87 8.59 -17.06
C LEU A 35 -3.24 8.16 -17.56
N ARG A 36 -4.29 8.85 -17.08
CA ARG A 36 -5.65 8.59 -17.55
C ARG A 36 -5.73 8.70 -19.08
N LYS A 37 -5.15 9.75 -19.66
CA LYS A 37 -5.10 9.97 -21.13
C LYS A 37 -4.27 8.90 -21.84
N HIS A 38 -3.09 8.58 -21.30
CA HIS A 38 -2.17 7.58 -21.87
C HIS A 38 -2.87 6.22 -22.02
N TYR A 39 -3.64 5.81 -21.02
CA TYR A 39 -4.38 4.56 -21.03
C TYR A 39 -5.80 4.66 -21.60
N GLY A 40 -6.21 5.83 -22.11
CA GLY A 40 -7.54 6.03 -22.69
C GLY A 40 -8.70 5.85 -21.70
N LEU A 41 -8.47 6.08 -20.41
CA LEU A 41 -9.47 5.93 -19.36
C LEU A 41 -10.32 7.20 -19.26
N ALA A 42 -11.63 7.06 -18.99
CA ALA A 42 -12.49 8.22 -18.70
C ALA A 42 -12.40 8.66 -17.24
N VAL A 43 -11.87 7.79 -16.37
CA VAL A 43 -11.86 7.93 -14.92
C VAL A 43 -10.44 7.94 -14.36
N THR A 44 -10.27 8.54 -13.18
CA THR A 44 -9.02 8.52 -12.41
C THR A 44 -9.08 7.55 -11.24
N GLU A 45 -10.24 7.02 -10.89
CA GLU A 45 -10.42 6.11 -9.76
C GLU A 45 -11.14 4.84 -10.23
N LEU A 46 -10.60 3.70 -9.83
CA LEU A 46 -11.03 2.37 -10.26
C LEU A 46 -11.23 1.51 -9.02
N THR A 47 -12.40 0.88 -8.91
CA THR A 47 -12.63 -0.25 -8.00
C THR A 47 -12.91 -1.47 -8.86
N LEU A 48 -12.01 -2.44 -8.83
CA LEU A 48 -12.05 -3.60 -9.73
C LEU A 48 -11.78 -4.87 -8.93
N PRO A 49 -12.25 -6.04 -9.40
CA PRO A 49 -11.85 -7.32 -8.82
C PRO A 49 -10.32 -7.49 -8.93
N HIS A 50 -9.69 -8.11 -7.93
CA HIS A 50 -8.22 -8.24 -7.91
C HIS A 50 -7.62 -8.87 -9.16
N SER A 51 -8.30 -9.87 -9.75
CA SER A 51 -7.88 -10.50 -11.00
C SER A 51 -7.83 -9.50 -12.17
N GLN A 52 -8.63 -8.44 -12.15
CA GLN A 52 -8.58 -7.37 -13.15
C GLN A 52 -7.47 -6.37 -12.82
N CYS A 53 -7.28 -6.01 -11.54
CA CYS A 53 -6.15 -5.18 -11.11
C CYS A 53 -4.80 -5.80 -11.54
N ALA A 54 -4.65 -7.12 -11.40
CA ALA A 54 -3.44 -7.85 -11.79
C ALA A 54 -3.12 -7.78 -13.29
N ARG A 55 -4.09 -7.40 -14.13
CA ARG A 55 -3.96 -7.25 -15.60
C ARG A 55 -3.75 -5.80 -16.05
N LEU A 56 -3.79 -4.84 -15.13
CA LEU A 56 -3.63 -3.43 -15.50
C LEU A 56 -2.19 -3.16 -15.99
N PRO A 57 -2.02 -2.44 -17.11
CA PRO A 57 -0.71 -2.19 -17.70
C PRO A 57 0.03 -1.01 -17.04
N LEU A 58 -0.11 -0.81 -15.72
CA LEU A 58 0.42 0.35 -14.98
C LEU A 58 1.92 0.27 -14.65
N LYS A 59 2.63 -0.69 -15.24
CA LYS A 59 4.08 -0.83 -15.07
C LYS A 59 4.80 0.41 -15.61
N GLY A 60 5.87 0.79 -14.92
CA GLY A 60 6.68 1.95 -15.30
C GLY A 60 6.20 3.29 -14.74
N HIS A 61 5.21 3.29 -13.86
CA HIS A 61 4.77 4.50 -13.14
C HIS A 61 5.09 4.36 -11.65
N TYR A 62 5.18 5.49 -10.95
CA TYR A 62 5.38 5.47 -9.50
C TYR A 62 4.12 4.96 -8.79
N CYS A 63 4.29 4.00 -7.88
CA CYS A 63 3.19 3.46 -7.08
C CYS A 63 3.31 3.88 -5.63
N ILE A 64 2.20 4.38 -5.07
CA ILE A 64 2.04 4.59 -3.63
C ILE A 64 0.98 3.61 -3.10
N ILE A 65 1.37 2.68 -2.25
CA ILE A 65 0.44 1.87 -1.47
C ILE A 65 0.15 2.62 -0.17
N ALA A 66 -1.07 3.12 -0.01
CA ALA A 66 -1.55 3.75 1.22
C ALA A 66 -2.41 2.76 2.00
N GLU A 67 -2.06 2.49 3.25
CA GLU A 67 -2.81 1.55 4.10
C GLU A 67 -4.22 2.06 4.42
N ASN A 68 -4.32 3.33 4.83
CA ASN A 68 -5.57 3.96 5.26
C ASN A 68 -6.31 4.66 4.10
N LYS A 69 -7.66 4.56 4.13
CA LYS A 69 -8.55 5.18 3.14
C LYS A 69 -8.48 6.72 3.12
N MET A 70 -8.38 7.37 4.28
CA MET A 70 -8.24 8.83 4.35
C MET A 70 -6.96 9.26 3.65
N THR A 71 -5.83 8.63 3.97
CA THR A 71 -4.54 8.89 3.34
C THR A 71 -4.61 8.71 1.82
N PHE A 72 -5.18 7.60 1.35
CA PHE A 72 -5.39 7.33 -0.07
C PHE A 72 -6.19 8.42 -0.80
N LEU A 73 -7.28 8.90 -0.20
CA LEU A 73 -8.16 9.91 -0.80
C LEU A 73 -7.57 11.32 -0.74
N THR A 74 -6.71 11.59 0.25
CA THR A 74 -6.07 12.91 0.45
C THR A 74 -4.75 13.05 -0.30
N LEU A 75 -4.25 12.00 -0.95
CA LEU A 75 -3.07 12.08 -1.83
C LEU A 75 -3.26 13.20 -2.87
N PRO A 76 -2.29 14.12 -3.00
CA PRO A 76 -2.37 15.20 -3.98
C PRO A 76 -2.16 14.66 -5.40
N PRO A 77 -2.46 15.47 -6.44
CA PRO A 77 -2.01 15.18 -7.79
C PRO A 77 -0.48 15.06 -7.84
N LEU A 78 0.02 13.99 -8.45
CA LEU A 78 1.43 13.66 -8.54
C LEU A 78 1.72 13.14 -9.94
N SER A 79 2.68 13.75 -10.63
CA SER A 79 3.06 13.36 -11.99
C SER A 79 3.50 11.91 -12.05
N ASP A 80 3.09 11.21 -13.10
CA ASP A 80 3.52 9.84 -13.42
C ASP A 80 3.28 8.84 -12.26
N THR A 81 2.29 9.12 -11.41
CA THR A 81 2.05 8.38 -10.17
C THR A 81 0.63 7.87 -10.08
N PHE A 82 0.46 6.66 -9.54
CA PHE A 82 -0.83 6.13 -9.13
C PHE A 82 -0.75 5.58 -7.69
N ALA A 83 -1.90 5.47 -7.05
CA ALA A 83 -2.03 4.97 -5.69
C ALA A 83 -2.89 3.70 -5.64
N ILE A 84 -2.60 2.88 -4.65
CA ILE A 84 -3.32 1.64 -4.31
C ILE A 84 -3.77 1.73 -2.85
N LEU A 85 -5.03 1.41 -2.57
CA LEU A 85 -5.49 1.26 -1.18
C LEU A 85 -5.10 -0.12 -0.64
N GLY A 86 -4.15 -0.17 0.29
CA GLY A 86 -3.58 -1.40 0.85
C GLY A 86 -4.63 -2.31 1.51
N GLY A 87 -5.61 -1.74 2.22
CA GLY A 87 -6.72 -2.50 2.81
C GLY A 87 -7.59 -3.24 1.78
N GLY A 88 -7.64 -2.76 0.53
CA GLY A 88 -8.33 -3.43 -0.56
C GLY A 88 -7.60 -4.68 -1.04
N PHE A 89 -6.27 -4.73 -0.95
CA PHE A 89 -5.46 -5.78 -1.58
C PHE A 89 -5.02 -6.90 -0.64
N LYS A 90 -5.34 -6.82 0.67
CA LYS A 90 -4.81 -7.72 1.73
C LYS A 90 -3.39 -8.10 1.37
N VAL A 91 -2.46 -7.19 1.60
CA VAL A 91 -1.09 -7.15 1.06
C VAL A 91 -0.23 -8.44 1.26
N GLY A 92 -0.77 -9.47 1.95
CA GLY A 92 -0.25 -10.84 2.04
C GLY A 92 -1.08 -11.95 1.37
N SER A 93 -2.16 -11.62 0.66
CA SER A 93 -3.08 -12.58 0.04
C SER A 93 -2.58 -12.94 -1.36
N ARG A 94 -2.83 -14.19 -1.75
CA ARG A 94 -2.27 -14.87 -2.94
C ARG A 94 -2.63 -14.24 -4.30
N VAL A 95 -3.37 -13.13 -4.35
CA VAL A 95 -3.63 -12.40 -5.58
C VAL A 95 -2.57 -11.31 -5.73
N SER A 96 -1.35 -11.75 -6.08
CA SER A 96 -0.25 -10.82 -6.38
C SER A 96 -0.64 -9.93 -7.56
N LEU A 97 -0.35 -8.63 -7.47
CA LEU A 97 -0.20 -7.77 -8.64
C LEU A 97 1.22 -8.03 -9.19
N PRO A 98 1.42 -8.94 -10.17
CA PRO A 98 2.75 -9.45 -10.46
C PRO A 98 3.68 -8.34 -10.94
N TRP A 99 3.10 -7.37 -11.66
CA TRP A 99 3.78 -6.20 -12.19
C TRP A 99 4.35 -5.27 -11.09
N LEU A 100 3.85 -5.30 -9.85
CA LEU A 100 4.43 -4.51 -8.75
C LEU A 100 5.84 -4.98 -8.34
N SER A 101 6.22 -6.22 -8.68
CA SER A 101 7.57 -6.74 -8.37
C SER A 101 8.66 -6.20 -9.30
N GLU A 102 8.25 -5.61 -10.43
CA GLU A 102 9.17 -5.17 -11.49
C GLU A 102 9.72 -3.75 -11.26
N PHE A 103 9.15 -2.98 -10.32
CA PHE A 103 9.57 -1.59 -10.09
C PHE A 103 9.41 -1.17 -8.62
N PRO A 104 10.08 -0.08 -8.19
CA PRO A 104 10.01 0.35 -6.81
C PRO A 104 8.64 0.91 -6.41
N VAL A 105 8.21 0.57 -5.20
CA VAL A 105 6.89 0.95 -4.66
C VAL A 105 7.08 1.72 -3.35
N ILE A 106 6.35 2.81 -3.19
CA ILE A 106 6.29 3.53 -1.92
C ILE A 106 5.18 2.92 -1.07
N TYR A 107 5.51 2.44 0.13
CA TYR A 107 4.53 2.05 1.12
C TYR A 107 4.40 3.12 2.18
N TRP A 108 3.18 3.60 2.36
CA TRP A 108 2.79 4.43 3.49
C TRP A 108 1.92 3.53 4.37
N GLY A 109 2.47 3.11 5.53
CA GLY A 109 1.76 2.45 6.63
C GLY A 109 1.68 3.29 7.91
N ASP A 110 0.90 2.85 8.89
CA ASP A 110 0.91 3.45 10.24
C ASP A 110 2.29 3.26 10.90
N LEU A 111 2.71 4.22 11.73
CA LEU A 111 3.96 4.12 12.47
C LEU A 111 3.67 3.40 13.80
N ASP A 112 3.55 2.08 13.69
CA ASP A 112 3.35 1.14 14.79
C ASP A 112 3.92 -0.25 14.47
N SER A 113 3.81 -1.18 15.41
CA SER A 113 4.31 -2.55 15.23
C SER A 113 3.58 -3.37 14.15
N HIS A 114 2.33 -3.05 13.80
CA HIS A 114 1.56 -3.73 12.76
C HIS A 114 1.89 -3.16 11.37
N GLY A 115 2.04 -1.85 11.23
CA GLY A 115 2.51 -1.23 9.99
C GLY A 115 3.89 -1.76 9.58
N PHE A 116 4.81 -1.97 10.54
CA PHE A 116 6.10 -2.61 10.27
C PHE A 116 5.99 -4.10 9.87
N GLN A 117 5.02 -4.84 10.42
CA GLN A 117 4.75 -6.22 9.97
C GLN A 117 4.29 -6.23 8.51
N ILE A 118 3.39 -5.31 8.13
CA ILE A 118 2.93 -5.18 6.74
C ILE A 118 4.09 -4.78 5.83
N LEU A 119 4.93 -3.82 6.22
CA LEU A 119 6.11 -3.43 5.45
C LEU A 119 7.08 -4.62 5.24
N SER A 120 7.35 -5.39 6.29
CA SER A 120 8.21 -6.57 6.17
C SER A 120 7.58 -7.65 5.29
N GLN A 121 6.25 -7.82 5.33
CA GLN A 121 5.53 -8.75 4.47
C GLN A 121 5.54 -8.28 3.01
N LEU A 122 5.34 -6.99 2.76
CA LEU A 122 5.46 -6.36 1.45
C LEU A 122 6.81 -6.66 0.84
N ARG A 123 7.90 -6.42 1.58
CA ARG A 123 9.26 -6.63 1.09
C ARG A 123 9.61 -8.09 0.83
N SER A 124 8.91 -9.03 1.48
CA SER A 124 9.06 -10.46 1.17
C SER A 124 8.50 -10.84 -0.21
N ILE A 125 7.58 -10.03 -0.76
CA ILE A 125 6.91 -10.26 -2.05
C ILE A 125 7.47 -9.29 -3.13
N PHE A 126 7.67 -8.04 -2.76
CA PHE A 126 8.14 -6.95 -3.62
C PHE A 126 9.46 -6.41 -3.08
N PRO A 127 10.62 -6.80 -3.64
CA PRO A 127 11.93 -6.50 -3.04
C PRO A 127 12.27 -5.00 -3.02
N TYR A 128 11.58 -4.18 -3.81
CA TYR A 128 11.87 -2.75 -3.98
C TYR A 128 10.85 -1.84 -3.29
N VAL A 129 10.43 -2.17 -2.07
CA VAL A 129 9.48 -1.34 -1.30
C VAL A 129 10.21 -0.34 -0.41
N ILE A 130 9.90 0.94 -0.59
CA ILE A 130 10.43 2.08 0.17
C ILE A 130 9.34 2.56 1.13
N SER A 131 9.66 2.67 2.42
CA SER A 131 8.75 3.22 3.41
C SER A 131 8.65 4.75 3.30
N LEU A 132 7.46 5.28 3.58
CA LEU A 132 7.18 6.72 3.62
C LEU A 132 6.76 7.12 5.03
N MET A 133 7.54 8.01 5.66
CA MET A 133 7.24 8.57 6.99
C MET A 133 7.14 7.50 8.07
N MET A 134 7.98 6.47 7.98
CA MET A 134 8.11 5.40 8.97
C MET A 134 9.49 5.44 9.64
N GLU A 135 10.04 6.65 9.81
CA GLU A 135 11.34 6.88 10.44
C GLU A 135 11.19 7.52 11.82
N LYS A 136 12.27 7.46 12.61
CA LYS A 136 12.30 7.96 14.00
C LYS A 136 12.02 9.46 14.06
N GLU A 137 12.46 10.20 13.06
CA GLU A 137 12.23 11.64 12.92
C GLU A 137 10.73 11.95 12.79
N THR A 138 9.98 11.15 12.02
CA THR A 138 8.52 11.31 11.93
C THR A 138 7.86 11.08 13.29
N LEU A 139 8.25 10.02 13.99
CA LEU A 139 7.74 9.76 15.35
C LEU A 139 8.01 10.95 16.29
N GLN A 140 9.21 11.53 16.23
CA GLN A 140 9.58 12.67 17.07
C GLN A 140 8.78 13.93 16.76
N ILE A 141 8.60 14.27 15.47
CA ILE A 141 7.84 15.45 15.03
C ILE A 141 6.38 15.36 15.49
N PHE A 142 5.81 14.15 15.43
CA PHE A 142 4.38 13.92 15.70
C PHE A 142 4.12 13.19 17.02
N ALA A 143 5.08 13.21 17.96
CA ALA A 143 4.99 12.48 19.22
C ALA A 143 3.72 12.81 20.03
N GLN A 144 3.23 14.06 19.94
CA GLN A 144 2.00 14.50 20.60
C GLN A 144 0.71 13.82 20.11
N PHE A 145 0.74 13.20 18.92
CA PHE A 145 -0.39 12.46 18.35
C PHE A 145 -0.27 10.94 18.57
N CYS A 146 0.75 10.49 19.30
CA CYS A 146 0.91 9.09 19.61
C CYS A 146 -0.18 8.60 20.56
N VAL A 147 -0.75 7.44 20.24
CA VAL A 147 -1.74 6.73 21.04
C VAL A 147 -1.21 5.35 21.44
N ARG A 148 -1.94 4.67 22.33
CA ARG A 148 -1.60 3.32 22.74
C ARG A 148 -1.93 2.31 21.64
N ALA A 149 -0.94 1.53 21.22
CA ALA A 149 -1.08 0.45 20.25
C ALA A 149 -1.60 -0.85 20.88
N THR A 150 -2.06 -1.76 20.03
CA THR A 150 -2.26 -3.15 20.40
C THR A 150 -0.91 -3.82 20.70
N PRO A 151 -0.78 -4.59 21.79
CA PRO A 151 0.46 -5.29 22.09
C PRO A 151 0.86 -6.26 20.97
N CYS A 152 2.13 -6.20 20.57
CA CYS A 152 2.70 -7.08 19.57
C CYS A 152 3.68 -8.08 20.20
N ALA A 153 3.46 -9.38 19.92
CA ALA A 153 4.33 -10.46 20.37
C ALA A 153 5.51 -10.72 19.40
N VAL A 154 5.40 -10.24 18.15
CA VAL A 154 6.46 -10.38 17.14
C VAL A 154 7.66 -9.52 17.55
N ARG A 155 8.87 -10.08 17.43
CA ARG A 155 10.13 -9.39 17.81
C ARG A 155 11.18 -9.40 16.71
N ASN A 156 10.93 -10.10 15.60
CA ASN A 156 11.85 -10.17 14.49
C ASN A 156 11.08 -10.01 13.18
N LEU A 157 11.54 -9.09 12.34
CA LEU A 157 10.98 -8.81 11.01
C LEU A 157 12.14 -8.78 10.00
N PRO A 158 12.36 -9.85 9.22
CA PRO A 158 13.61 -10.08 8.51
C PRO A 158 13.87 -9.14 7.33
N TYR A 159 12.84 -8.41 6.86
CA TYR A 159 12.95 -7.54 5.69
C TYR A 159 12.93 -6.04 6.03
N LEU A 160 13.10 -5.70 7.31
CA LEU A 160 13.29 -4.31 7.74
C LEU A 160 14.77 -3.92 7.64
N THR A 161 15.03 -2.63 7.43
CA THR A 161 16.36 -2.08 7.63
C THR A 161 16.74 -2.07 9.11
N ALA A 162 18.01 -1.85 9.43
CA ALA A 162 18.45 -1.77 10.83
C ALA A 162 17.70 -0.66 11.60
N ASP A 163 17.56 0.53 11.01
CA ASP A 163 16.88 1.67 11.62
C ASP A 163 15.39 1.41 11.82
N GLU A 164 14.73 0.80 10.82
CA GLU A 164 13.32 0.41 10.91
C GLU A 164 13.10 -0.68 11.97
N HIS A 165 14.02 -1.64 12.09
CA HIS A 165 13.93 -2.70 13.08
C HIS A 165 14.14 -2.15 14.51
N GLU A 166 15.07 -1.21 14.71
CA GLU A 166 15.23 -0.50 15.99
C GLU A 166 13.93 0.23 16.37
N LEU A 167 13.37 1.00 15.44
CA LEU A 167 12.13 1.74 15.66
C LEU A 167 10.95 0.80 15.93
N PHE A 168 10.82 -0.29 15.18
CA PHE A 168 9.83 -1.34 15.41
C PHE A 168 9.89 -1.89 16.84
N LEU A 169 11.10 -2.26 17.32
CA LEU A 169 11.28 -2.77 18.68
C LEU A 169 10.88 -1.71 19.72
N HIS A 170 11.25 -0.45 19.50
CA HIS A 170 10.87 0.66 20.36
C HIS A 170 9.34 0.81 20.45
N LEU A 171 8.64 0.82 19.32
CA LEU A 171 7.18 0.95 19.26
C LEU A 171 6.46 -0.25 19.90
N ALA A 172 6.93 -1.47 19.61
CA ALA A 172 6.38 -2.70 20.15
C ALA A 172 6.62 -2.85 21.66
N HIS A 173 7.74 -2.36 22.18
CA HIS A 173 8.03 -2.37 23.61
C HIS A 173 7.16 -1.36 24.36
N ASN A 174 7.04 -0.14 23.85
CA ASN A 174 6.30 0.94 24.49
C ASN A 174 4.80 0.94 24.16
N THR A 175 4.34 0.03 23.29
CA THR A 175 2.96 -0.03 22.78
C THR A 175 2.50 1.33 22.23
N ILE A 176 3.30 1.92 21.35
CA ILE A 176 3.06 3.23 20.74
C ILE A 176 2.56 3.05 19.30
N ARG A 177 1.54 3.84 18.93
CA ARG A 177 1.05 3.97 17.57
C ARG A 177 0.91 5.44 17.19
N LEU A 178 1.42 5.79 16.02
CA LEU A 178 1.11 7.05 15.36
C LEU A 178 0.36 6.73 14.06
N GLU A 179 -0.92 7.07 14.02
CA GLU A 179 -1.75 6.88 12.84
C GLU A 179 -1.34 7.84 11.72
N GLN A 180 -1.35 7.34 10.48
CA GLN A 180 -0.97 8.13 9.31
C GLN A 180 -1.72 9.43 9.17
N GLU A 181 -3.00 9.44 9.55
CA GLU A 181 -3.91 10.57 9.43
C GLU A 181 -3.30 11.84 10.03
N HIS A 182 -2.50 11.70 11.08
CA HIS A 182 -1.81 12.82 11.74
C HIS A 182 -0.59 13.38 10.99
N THR A 183 -0.05 12.63 10.03
CA THR A 183 1.13 13.01 9.22
C THR A 183 0.75 13.63 7.86
N THR A 184 -0.53 13.56 7.48
CA THR A 184 -1.03 13.87 6.12
C THR A 184 -0.95 15.35 5.73
N HIS A 185 -1.46 16.27 6.55
CA HIS A 185 -1.85 17.60 6.05
C HIS A 185 -0.70 18.59 5.77
N ALA A 186 0.38 18.58 6.56
CA ALA A 186 1.48 19.54 6.38
C ALA A 186 2.79 18.88 5.89
N HIS A 187 3.01 17.62 6.23
CA HIS A 187 4.31 16.98 6.05
C HIS A 187 4.35 16.03 4.86
N ALA A 188 3.26 15.28 4.62
CA ALA A 188 3.21 14.26 3.58
C ALA A 188 3.59 14.75 2.17
N PRO A 189 3.09 15.89 1.65
CA PRO A 189 3.43 16.31 0.29
C PRO A 189 4.95 16.46 0.07
N SER A 190 5.65 17.03 1.07
CA SER A 190 7.10 17.23 1.01
C SER A 190 7.87 15.91 1.03
N GLN A 191 7.44 14.95 1.86
CA GLN A 191 8.08 13.65 1.98
C GLN A 191 7.82 12.77 0.76
N ILE A 192 6.61 12.81 0.21
CA ILE A 192 6.28 12.13 -1.05
C ILE A 192 7.16 12.66 -2.18
N GLN A 193 7.24 13.98 -2.35
CA GLN A 193 8.08 14.61 -3.37
C GLN A 193 9.56 14.19 -3.22
N LYS A 194 10.06 14.14 -1.98
CA LYS A 194 11.43 13.71 -1.67
C LYS A 194 11.66 12.25 -2.09
N ARG A 195 10.74 11.34 -1.77
CA ARG A 195 10.82 9.92 -2.13
C ARG A 195 10.76 9.71 -3.64
N LEU A 196 9.84 10.37 -4.33
CA LEU A 196 9.74 10.33 -5.79
C LEU A 196 11.02 10.84 -6.46
N LEU A 197 11.60 11.94 -5.96
CA LEU A 197 12.87 12.46 -6.47
C LEU A 197 14.03 11.47 -6.27
N GLN A 198 14.08 10.81 -5.11
CA GLN A 198 15.08 9.76 -4.84
C GLN A 198 14.94 8.59 -5.82
N MET A 199 13.72 8.10 -6.06
CA MET A 199 13.45 7.04 -7.02
C MET A 199 13.85 7.44 -8.44
N ARG A 200 13.54 8.67 -8.85
CA ARG A 200 13.92 9.19 -10.18
C ARG A 200 15.42 9.26 -10.37
N ASN A 201 16.16 9.68 -9.34
CA ASN A 201 17.62 9.74 -9.38
C ASN A 201 18.24 8.35 -9.42
N TRP A 202 17.67 7.40 -8.65
CA TRP A 202 18.08 6.00 -8.66
C TRP A 202 17.92 5.37 -10.05
N ALA A 203 16.76 5.54 -10.68
CA ALA A 203 16.51 5.03 -12.03
C ALA A 203 17.51 5.58 -13.06
N ARG A 204 17.89 6.86 -12.97
CA ARG A 204 18.88 7.48 -13.86
C ARG A 204 20.31 6.98 -13.66
N SER A 205 20.67 6.55 -12.45
CA SER A 205 22.02 6.07 -12.12
C SER A 205 22.32 4.63 -12.55
N ASP A 206 21.29 3.84 -12.87
CA ASP A 206 21.41 2.47 -13.39
C ASP A 206 20.45 2.27 -14.58
N PRO A 207 20.89 2.57 -15.82
CA PRO A 207 20.04 2.48 -17.02
C PRO A 207 19.57 1.06 -17.33
N SER A 208 20.22 0.03 -16.77
CA SER A 208 19.81 -1.37 -16.93
C SER A 208 18.55 -1.73 -16.10
N LYS A 209 18.12 -0.81 -15.23
CA LYS A 209 16.93 -0.89 -14.37
C LYS A 209 15.99 0.31 -14.55
N SER A 210 16.21 1.11 -15.60
CA SER A 210 15.28 2.16 -15.99
C SER A 210 14.01 1.53 -16.57
N ILE A 211 12.88 2.02 -16.06
CA ILE A 211 11.49 1.79 -16.45
C ILE A 211 11.29 1.51 -17.94
#